data_AF-B1XPJ1-F1
#
_entry.id   AF-B1XPJ1-F1
#
_cell.length_a   1.000
_cell.length_b   1.000
_cell.length_c   1.000
_cell.angle_alpha   90.00
_cell.angle_beta   90.00
_cell.angle_gamma   90.00
#
_symmetry.space_group_name_H-M   'P 1'
#
loop_
_entity.id
_entity.type
_entity.pdbx_description
1 polymer ?
#
loop_
_entity_poly.entity_id
_entity_poly.type
_entity_poly.pdbx_seq_one_letter_code
_entity_poly.pdbx_strand_id
1 'polypeptide(L)'
;MGFQSIDHLLNHLLDQPAWAHQKRFTAVNKRWQKILPKKSLANSHPIRIIDDVLWVATPNHTWSQHLNLQRRRLLAQLNAQLNPPLKDLRFSTVHWHRRPAYSPLAADPNLPHPSQIPPRPDQPQRPDARQTNQDPLEAARHWAETQQQLFAGLPACPRCQRATPPGELQRWQVCSFCIVQVWQEQQPLGLGLPPESSAPETSTEPENAPPEDDP
;
A
#
# COMPACT_ATOMS: atom_id res chain seq x y z
N MET A 1 -8.08 -34.54 21.32
CA MET A 1 -8.29 -33.15 21.78
C MET A 1 -8.71 -32.32 20.59
N GLY A 2 -9.96 -31.85 20.57
CA GLY A 2 -10.53 -31.17 19.41
C GLY A 2 -10.09 -29.72 19.36
N PHE A 3 -9.45 -29.32 18.25
CA PHE A 3 -9.22 -27.91 17.96
C PHE A 3 -10.59 -27.22 17.88
N GLN A 4 -10.88 -26.31 18.81
CA GLN A 4 -12.03 -25.43 18.65
C GLN A 4 -11.80 -24.60 17.38
N SER A 5 -12.83 -24.45 16.55
CA SER A 5 -12.74 -23.60 15.36
C SER A 5 -12.22 -22.22 15.74
N ILE A 6 -11.34 -21.65 14.91
CA ILE A 6 -10.77 -20.31 15.08
C ILE A 6 -11.88 -19.28 15.34
N ASP A 7 -13.04 -19.44 14.71
CA ASP A 7 -14.20 -18.58 14.91
C ASP A 7 -14.73 -18.62 16.35
N HIS A 8 -14.75 -19.79 16.99
CA HIS A 8 -15.19 -19.92 18.39
C HIS A 8 -14.23 -19.22 19.35
N LEU A 9 -12.92 -19.35 19.14
CA LEU A 9 -11.91 -18.66 19.94
C LEU A 9 -11.98 -17.14 19.75
N LEU A 10 -12.14 -16.67 18.51
CA LEU A 10 -12.31 -15.25 18.20
C LEU A 10 -13.56 -14.66 18.84
N ASN A 11 -14.69 -15.36 18.77
CA ASN A 11 -15.93 -14.91 19.41
C ASN A 11 -15.76 -14.85 20.93
N HIS A 12 -15.15 -15.86 21.55
CA HIS A 12 -14.88 -15.87 22.99
C HIS A 12 -13.94 -14.73 23.44
N LEU A 13 -12.91 -14.41 22.64
CA LEU A 13 -12.04 -13.26 22.92
C LEU A 13 -12.78 -11.92 22.79
N LEU A 14 -13.59 -11.76 21.74
CA LEU A 14 -14.36 -10.54 21.51
C LEU A 14 -15.44 -10.30 22.59
N ASP A 15 -15.92 -11.35 23.25
CA ASP A 15 -16.89 -11.25 24.35
C ASP A 15 -16.30 -10.74 25.68
N GLN A 16 -14.97 -10.69 25.81
CA GLN A 16 -14.32 -10.14 26.99
C GLN A 16 -14.42 -8.60 27.03
N PRO A 17 -14.60 -7.99 28.22
CA PRO A 17 -14.76 -6.54 28.35
C PRO A 17 -13.55 -5.74 27.86
N ALA A 18 -12.34 -6.32 27.97
CA ALA A 18 -11.11 -5.72 27.43
C ALA A 18 -11.17 -5.50 25.91
N TRP A 19 -12.00 -6.25 25.19
CA TRP A 19 -12.16 -6.21 23.74
C TRP A 19 -13.41 -5.45 23.29
N ALA A 20 -14.11 -4.77 24.20
CA ALA A 20 -15.35 -4.04 23.89
C ALA A 20 -15.17 -3.02 22.75
N HIS A 21 -14.02 -2.33 22.69
CA HIS A 21 -13.69 -1.39 21.60
C HIS A 21 -13.58 -2.12 20.25
N GLN A 22 -12.87 -3.25 20.21
CA GLN A 22 -12.70 -4.06 19.00
C GLN A 22 -14.03 -4.71 18.55
N LYS A 23 -14.85 -5.19 19.49
CA LYS A 23 -16.19 -5.73 19.21
C LYS A 23 -17.08 -4.65 18.59
N ARG A 24 -17.06 -3.43 19.17
CA ARG A 24 -17.80 -2.28 18.62
C ARG A 24 -17.33 -1.93 17.22
N PHE A 25 -16.02 -1.80 17.00
CA PHE A 25 -15.46 -1.50 15.68
C PHE A 25 -15.82 -2.57 14.64
N THR A 26 -15.74 -3.85 15.02
CA THR A 26 -16.12 -4.97 14.15
C THR A 26 -17.60 -4.91 13.77
N ALA A 27 -18.48 -4.61 14.72
CA ALA A 27 -19.92 -4.45 14.45
C ALA A 27 -20.20 -3.27 13.50
N VAL A 28 -19.52 -2.15 13.70
CA VAL A 28 -19.60 -0.98 12.80
C VAL A 28 -19.09 -1.33 11.39
N ASN A 29 -17.95 -2.00 11.28
CA ASN A 29 -17.37 -2.36 9.99
C ASN A 29 -18.27 -3.33 9.19
N LYS A 30 -18.84 -4.35 9.85
CA LYS A 30 -19.81 -5.27 9.20
C LYS A 30 -21.01 -4.52 8.63
N ARG A 31 -21.49 -3.49 9.33
CA ARG A 31 -22.66 -2.69 8.90
C ARG A 31 -22.32 -1.68 7.82
N TRP A 32 -21.15 -1.06 7.91
CA TRP A 32 -20.58 -0.24 6.85
C TRP A 32 -20.63 -0.99 5.51
N GLN A 33 -20.14 -2.24 5.52
CA GLN A 33 -20.16 -3.13 4.34
C GLN A 33 -21.55 -3.46 3.82
N LYS A 34 -22.58 -3.46 4.68
CA LYS A 34 -23.96 -3.77 4.29
C LYS A 34 -24.73 -2.58 3.73
N ILE A 35 -24.43 -1.36 4.21
CA ILE A 35 -25.21 -0.16 3.89
C ILE A 35 -24.72 0.51 2.60
N LEU A 36 -23.41 0.49 2.33
CA LEU A 36 -22.85 1.25 1.22
C LEU A 36 -22.97 0.51 -0.12
N PRO A 37 -23.22 1.23 -1.23
CA PRO A 37 -23.11 0.68 -2.57
C PRO A 37 -21.70 0.19 -2.88
N LYS A 38 -21.57 -0.79 -3.79
CA LYS A 38 -20.28 -1.39 -4.20
C LYS A 38 -19.20 -0.34 -4.54
N LYS A 39 -19.55 0.71 -5.29
CA LYS A 39 -18.60 1.78 -5.66
C LYS A 39 -18.08 2.55 -4.43
N SER A 40 -18.95 2.87 -3.47
CA SER A 40 -18.53 3.57 -2.26
C SER A 40 -17.74 2.65 -1.33
N LEU A 41 -18.04 1.36 -1.25
CA LEU A 41 -17.24 0.38 -0.51
C LEU A 41 -15.83 0.21 -1.08
N ALA A 42 -15.70 0.17 -2.41
CA ALA A 42 -14.40 0.08 -3.06
C ALA A 42 -13.50 1.31 -2.78
N ASN A 43 -14.11 2.46 -2.45
CA ASN A 43 -13.44 3.74 -2.24
C ASN A 43 -13.57 4.27 -0.80
N SER A 44 -14.02 3.43 0.14
CA SER A 44 -14.07 3.81 1.55
C SER A 44 -13.97 2.63 2.49
N HIS A 45 -13.17 2.76 3.54
CA HIS A 45 -13.11 1.74 4.58
C HIS A 45 -12.96 2.37 5.97
N PRO A 46 -13.68 1.86 6.99
CA PRO A 46 -13.50 2.29 8.37
C PRO A 46 -12.10 1.96 8.88
N ILE A 47 -11.51 2.89 9.64
CA ILE A 47 -10.16 2.75 10.20
C ILE A 47 -10.25 2.53 11.71
N ARG A 48 -10.98 3.40 12.41
CA ARG A 48 -11.08 3.41 13.88
C ARG A 48 -12.24 4.26 14.37
N ILE A 49 -12.58 4.09 15.66
CA ILE A 49 -13.52 4.93 16.39
C ILE A 49 -12.77 5.67 17.49
N ILE A 50 -12.93 7.00 17.54
CA ILE A 50 -12.39 7.89 18.59
C ILE A 50 -13.53 8.77 19.05
N ASP A 51 -13.79 8.86 20.36
CA ASP A 51 -14.86 9.71 20.92
C ASP A 51 -16.21 9.53 20.24
N ASP A 52 -16.56 8.26 19.91
CA ASP A 52 -17.75 7.88 19.16
C ASP A 52 -17.84 8.39 17.71
N VAL A 53 -16.74 8.92 17.16
CA VAL A 53 -16.61 9.34 15.76
C VAL A 53 -15.91 8.25 14.95
N LEU A 54 -16.55 7.79 13.88
CA LEU A 54 -15.96 6.82 12.96
C LEU A 54 -15.06 7.54 11.96
N TRP A 55 -13.78 7.16 11.93
CA TRP A 55 -12.84 7.62 10.92
C TRP A 55 -12.82 6.65 9.75
N VAL A 56 -12.99 7.18 8.54
CA VAL A 56 -13.10 6.45 7.29
C VAL A 56 -12.02 6.93 6.33
N ALA A 57 -11.26 6.00 5.78
CA ALA A 57 -10.25 6.29 4.77
C ALA A 57 -10.88 6.37 3.39
N THR A 58 -10.46 7.33 2.58
CA THR A 58 -10.88 7.53 1.17
C THR A 58 -9.66 7.74 0.28
N PRO A 59 -9.67 7.30 -1.00
CA PRO A 59 -8.50 7.38 -1.88
C PRO A 59 -8.07 8.80 -2.22
N ASN A 60 -9.02 9.73 -2.32
CA ASN A 60 -8.77 11.11 -2.72
C ASN A 60 -9.81 12.06 -2.12
N HIS A 61 -9.60 13.36 -2.33
CA HIS A 61 -10.48 14.40 -1.81
C HIS A 61 -11.90 14.36 -2.42
N THR A 62 -12.03 14.01 -3.71
CA THR A 62 -13.33 13.88 -4.39
C THR A 62 -14.23 12.87 -3.69
N TRP A 63 -13.69 11.71 -3.32
CA TRP A 63 -14.44 10.69 -2.56
C TRP A 63 -14.77 11.14 -1.13
N SER A 64 -13.86 11.83 -0.46
CA SER A 64 -14.13 12.42 0.85
C SER A 64 -15.28 13.41 0.80
N GLN A 65 -15.31 14.29 -0.21
CA GLN A 65 -16.39 15.26 -0.41
C GLN A 65 -17.72 14.57 -0.72
N HIS A 66 -17.71 13.62 -1.67
CA HIS A 66 -18.91 12.86 -2.04
C HIS A 66 -19.54 12.14 -0.82
N LEU A 67 -18.72 11.50 0.03
CA LEU A 67 -19.23 10.83 1.23
C LEU A 67 -19.62 11.80 2.34
N ASN A 68 -18.95 12.95 2.46
CA ASN A 68 -19.35 14.00 3.40
C ASN A 68 -20.73 14.57 3.07
N LEU A 69 -21.07 14.74 1.79
CA LEU A 69 -22.43 15.17 1.38
C LEU A 69 -23.50 14.15 1.81
N GLN A 70 -23.14 12.86 1.86
CA GLN A 70 -24.03 11.77 2.29
C GLN A 70 -23.94 11.46 3.80
N ARG A 71 -23.08 12.16 4.54
CA ARG A 71 -22.70 11.87 5.94
C ARG A 71 -23.91 11.71 6.86
N ARG A 72 -24.86 12.66 6.81
CA ARG A 72 -26.04 12.64 7.69
C ARG A 72 -26.90 11.39 7.45
N ARG A 73 -27.12 11.06 6.18
CA ARG A 73 -27.86 9.85 5.77
C ARG A 73 -27.13 8.58 6.21
N LEU A 74 -25.82 8.50 5.96
CA LEU A 74 -25.02 7.34 6.33
C LEU A 74 -24.97 7.13 7.85
N LEU A 75 -24.80 8.22 8.61
CA LEU A 75 -24.79 8.18 10.07
C LEU A 75 -26.14 7.70 10.62
N ALA A 76 -27.26 8.21 10.08
CA ALA A 76 -28.59 7.76 10.47
C ALA A 76 -28.80 6.25 10.17
N GLN A 77 -28.40 5.79 8.98
CA GLN A 77 -28.50 4.39 8.60
C GLN A 77 -27.63 3.47 9.47
N LEU A 78 -26.43 3.90 9.84
CA LEU A 78 -25.56 3.17 10.76
C LEU A 78 -26.16 3.12 12.17
N ASN A 79 -26.60 4.27 12.69
CA ASN A 79 -27.13 4.39 14.05
C ASN A 79 -28.48 3.71 14.24
N ALA A 80 -29.28 3.52 13.19
CA ALA A 80 -30.55 2.79 13.26
C ALA A 80 -30.41 1.37 13.83
N GLN A 81 -29.22 0.78 13.76
CA GLN A 81 -28.98 -0.55 14.29
C GLN A 81 -27.91 -0.54 15.40
N LEU A 82 -27.11 0.53 15.56
CA LEU A 82 -25.94 0.59 16.46
C LEU A 82 -26.36 1.03 17.86
N ASN A 83 -25.93 0.26 18.86
CA ASN A 83 -26.05 0.64 20.26
C ASN A 83 -24.69 0.41 20.94
N PRO A 84 -24.01 1.45 21.46
CA PRO A 84 -24.39 2.87 21.41
C PRO A 84 -24.19 3.51 20.02
N PRO A 85 -24.94 4.58 19.69
CA PRO A 85 -24.81 5.28 18.41
C PRO A 85 -23.46 5.96 18.27
N LEU A 86 -23.04 6.17 17.02
CA LEU A 86 -21.91 7.03 16.68
C LEU A 86 -22.36 8.50 16.74
N LYS A 87 -21.48 9.37 17.23
CA LYS A 87 -21.70 10.82 17.20
C LYS A 87 -21.54 11.36 15.79
N ASP A 88 -20.57 10.83 15.04
CA ASP A 88 -20.22 11.42 13.75
C ASP A 88 -19.38 10.51 12.83
N LEU A 89 -19.18 10.92 11.57
CA LEU A 89 -18.31 10.25 10.58
C LEU A 89 -17.27 11.23 10.03
N ARG A 90 -15.98 10.89 10.03
CA ARG A 90 -14.92 11.71 9.44
C ARG A 90 -14.23 10.97 8.30
N PHE A 91 -14.08 11.66 7.16
CA PHE A 91 -13.45 11.11 5.97
C PHE A 91 -12.08 11.75 5.76
N SER A 92 -11.06 10.92 5.53
CA SER A 92 -9.67 11.38 5.36
C SER A 92 -8.93 10.56 4.32
N THR A 93 -8.01 11.20 3.61
CA THR A 93 -7.11 10.55 2.65
C THR A 93 -5.86 9.96 3.30
N VAL A 94 -5.48 10.44 4.50
CA VAL A 94 -4.19 10.16 5.16
C VAL A 94 -3.97 8.68 5.46
N HIS A 95 -5.04 7.90 5.59
CA HIS A 95 -4.97 6.50 5.99
C HIS A 95 -5.35 5.53 4.87
N TRP A 96 -5.55 6.01 3.63
CA TRP A 96 -5.95 5.15 2.52
C TRP A 96 -4.93 4.05 2.21
N HIS A 97 -3.64 4.38 2.30
CA HIS A 97 -2.54 3.44 2.06
C HIS A 97 -2.28 2.50 3.25
N ARG A 98 -2.86 2.77 4.44
CA ARG A 98 -2.87 1.83 5.57
C ARG A 98 -3.98 0.80 5.35
N ARG A 99 -3.87 0.02 4.28
CA ARG A 99 -4.64 -1.23 4.22
C ARG A 99 -4.11 -2.17 5.31
N PRO A 100 -4.97 -2.90 6.04
CA PRO A 100 -4.49 -4.00 6.87
C PRO A 100 -3.60 -4.91 6.00
N ALA A 101 -2.54 -5.45 6.61
CA ALA A 101 -1.49 -6.23 5.94
C ALA A 101 -1.99 -7.43 5.11
N TYR A 102 -3.29 -7.72 5.14
CA TYR A 102 -3.96 -8.65 4.25
C TYR A 102 -4.76 -7.90 3.17
N SER A 103 -4.06 -7.39 2.17
CA SER A 103 -4.69 -7.15 0.87
C SER A 103 -4.44 -8.40 0.02
N PRO A 104 -5.44 -8.97 -0.65
CA PRO A 104 -5.19 -9.99 -1.69
C PRO A 104 -4.42 -9.43 -2.91
N LEU A 105 -4.10 -8.13 -2.91
CA LEU A 105 -3.18 -7.46 -3.83
C LEU A 105 -1.86 -7.04 -3.16
N ALA A 106 -1.70 -7.24 -1.85
CA ALA A 106 -0.36 -7.31 -1.29
C ALA A 106 0.24 -8.56 -1.93
N ALA A 107 1.34 -8.38 -2.65
CA ALA A 107 2.01 -9.45 -3.36
C ALA A 107 1.95 -10.73 -2.52
N ASP A 108 1.42 -11.81 -3.10
CA ASP A 108 1.55 -13.16 -2.56
C ASP A 108 2.92 -13.26 -1.87
N PRO A 109 3.01 -13.63 -0.58
CA PRO A 109 4.28 -13.72 0.12
C PRO A 109 5.27 -14.70 -0.56
N ASN A 110 4.79 -15.53 -1.50
CA ASN A 110 5.60 -16.40 -2.34
C ASN A 110 6.02 -15.79 -3.68
N LEU A 111 5.57 -14.56 -4.02
CA LEU A 111 6.04 -13.87 -5.23
C LEU A 111 7.52 -13.49 -5.03
N PRO A 112 8.40 -13.89 -5.96
CA PRO A 112 9.82 -13.59 -5.86
C PRO A 112 10.04 -12.08 -5.93
N HIS A 113 10.59 -11.50 -4.86
CA HIS A 113 10.97 -10.09 -4.84
C HIS A 113 12.35 -9.93 -5.52
N PRO A 114 12.61 -8.89 -6.32
CA PRO A 114 13.91 -8.71 -6.99
C PRO A 114 15.11 -8.64 -6.01
N SER A 115 14.89 -8.16 -4.79
CA SER A 115 15.89 -8.15 -3.71
C SER A 115 16.01 -9.46 -2.93
N GLN A 116 15.26 -10.50 -3.30
CA GLN A 116 15.38 -11.81 -2.68
C GLN A 116 16.71 -12.44 -3.11
N ILE A 117 17.53 -12.78 -2.12
CA ILE A 117 18.77 -13.51 -2.34
C ILE A 117 18.40 -14.99 -2.50
N PRO A 118 18.81 -15.66 -3.59
CA PRO A 118 18.54 -17.08 -3.75
C PRO A 118 19.19 -17.86 -2.59
N PRO A 119 18.50 -18.86 -2.01
CA PRO A 119 19.09 -19.70 -0.98
C PRO A 119 20.33 -20.39 -1.54
N ARG A 120 21.42 -20.40 -0.78
CA ARG A 120 22.65 -21.08 -1.18
C ARG A 120 22.44 -22.59 -1.03
N PRO A 121 22.75 -23.42 -2.04
CA PRO A 121 22.52 -24.86 -1.98
C PRO A 121 23.24 -25.55 -0.80
N ASP A 122 24.37 -24.99 -0.34
CA ASP A 122 25.19 -25.56 0.74
C ASP A 122 24.97 -24.92 2.12
N GLN A 123 23.85 -24.22 2.35
CA GLN A 123 23.59 -23.66 3.67
C GLN A 123 23.15 -24.78 4.63
N PRO A 124 23.91 -25.06 5.72
CA PRO A 124 23.41 -25.92 6.78
C PRO A 124 22.11 -25.30 7.33
N GLN A 125 21.09 -26.15 7.52
CA GLN A 125 19.82 -25.72 8.10
C GLN A 125 20.11 -24.94 9.38
N ARG A 126 19.62 -23.68 9.42
CA ARG A 126 19.81 -22.80 10.57
C ARG A 126 19.36 -23.57 11.82
N PRO A 127 20.24 -23.83 12.80
CA PRO A 127 19.84 -24.51 14.01
C PRO A 127 18.68 -23.73 14.62
N ASP A 128 17.68 -24.45 15.12
CA ASP A 128 16.50 -23.87 15.75
C ASP A 128 16.92 -22.71 16.66
N ALA A 129 16.36 -21.51 16.45
CA ALA A 129 16.73 -20.27 17.16
C ALA A 129 16.56 -20.34 18.70
N ARG A 130 16.15 -21.50 19.21
CA ARG A 130 16.05 -21.86 20.62
C ARG A 130 17.40 -22.25 21.24
N GLN A 131 18.47 -22.42 20.46
CA GLN A 131 19.78 -22.79 20.99
C GLN A 131 20.65 -21.54 21.22
N THR A 132 20.52 -21.03 22.44
CA THR A 132 21.55 -20.37 23.28
C THR A 132 22.56 -19.47 22.59
N ASN A 133 22.22 -18.18 22.45
CA ASN A 133 23.22 -17.12 22.59
C ASN A 133 23.04 -16.51 23.99
N GLN A 134 23.92 -16.88 24.91
CA GLN A 134 23.95 -16.30 26.26
C GLN A 134 24.65 -14.92 26.27
N ASP A 135 25.39 -14.57 25.21
CA ASP A 135 26.07 -13.28 25.06
C ASP A 135 25.56 -12.50 23.81
N PRO A 136 25.00 -11.28 23.97
CA PRO A 136 24.62 -10.41 22.86
C PRO A 136 25.76 -10.05 21.89
N LEU A 137 27.00 -9.97 22.37
CA LEU A 137 28.14 -9.59 21.53
C LEU A 137 28.52 -10.71 20.56
N GLU A 138 28.52 -11.95 21.03
CA GLU A 138 28.76 -13.13 20.20
C GLU A 138 27.65 -13.33 19.16
N ALA A 139 26.39 -13.08 19.54
CA ALA A 139 25.27 -13.09 18.60
C ALA A 139 25.45 -12.06 17.48
N ALA A 140 25.92 -10.85 17.80
CA ALA A 140 26.17 -9.79 16.83
C ALA A 140 27.32 -10.16 15.87
N ARG A 141 28.42 -10.74 16.39
CA ARG A 141 29.55 -11.21 15.58
C ARG A 141 29.12 -12.32 14.63
N HIS A 142 28.42 -13.32 15.14
CA HIS A 142 27.92 -14.43 14.34
C HIS A 142 26.95 -13.96 13.24
N TRP A 143 26.06 -13.01 13.55
CA TRP A 143 25.22 -12.38 12.53
C TRP A 143 26.05 -11.65 11.47
N ALA A 144 27.05 -10.87 11.88
CA ALA A 144 27.91 -10.11 10.95
C ALA A 144 28.69 -11.04 10.01
N GLU A 145 29.26 -12.13 10.52
CA GLU A 145 29.94 -13.16 9.73
C GLU A 145 28.98 -13.82 8.74
N THR A 146 27.77 -14.16 9.20
CA THR A 146 26.71 -14.72 8.34
C THR A 146 26.36 -13.75 7.20
N GLN A 147 26.20 -12.45 7.49
CA GLN A 147 25.91 -11.44 6.47
C GLN A 147 27.08 -11.27 5.48
N GLN A 148 28.32 -11.25 5.97
CA GLN A 148 29.50 -11.16 5.09
C GLN A 148 29.58 -12.33 4.12
N GLN A 149 29.37 -13.56 4.61
CA GLN A 149 29.36 -14.75 3.77
C GLN A 149 28.22 -14.74 2.74
N LEU A 150 27.05 -14.22 3.11
CA LEU A 150 25.93 -14.04 2.19
C LEU A 150 26.27 -13.06 1.07
N PHE A 151 26.84 -11.90 1.40
CA PHE A 151 27.18 -10.88 0.41
C PHE A 151 28.37 -11.28 -0.48
N ALA A 152 29.32 -12.06 0.04
CA ALA A 152 30.47 -12.55 -0.73
C ALA A 152 30.08 -13.42 -1.94
N GLY A 153 28.92 -14.06 -1.91
CA GLY A 153 28.41 -14.90 -3.00
C GLY A 153 27.57 -14.16 -4.05
N LEU A 154 27.34 -12.86 -3.90
CA LEU A 154 26.49 -12.09 -4.81
C LEU A 154 27.29 -11.39 -5.91
N PRO A 155 26.72 -11.21 -7.11
CA PRO A 155 27.34 -10.42 -8.16
C PRO A 155 27.45 -8.95 -7.75
N ALA A 156 28.48 -8.28 -8.25
CA ALA A 156 28.69 -6.85 -7.99
C ALA A 156 27.83 -5.97 -8.90
N CYS A 157 27.34 -4.84 -8.37
CA CYS A 157 26.68 -3.81 -9.17
C CYS A 157 27.70 -3.17 -10.13
N PRO A 158 27.40 -3.03 -11.43
CA PRO A 158 28.34 -2.42 -12.38
C PRO A 158 28.63 -0.94 -12.09
N ARG A 159 27.69 -0.19 -11.49
CA ARG A 159 27.87 1.24 -11.14
C ARG A 159 28.68 1.48 -9.85
N CYS A 160 28.39 0.76 -8.77
CA CYS A 160 28.98 1.04 -7.45
C CYS A 160 29.74 -0.13 -6.82
N GLN A 161 29.87 -1.26 -7.51
CA GLN A 161 30.59 -2.47 -7.08
C GLN A 161 30.11 -3.13 -5.78
N ARG A 162 28.90 -2.79 -5.30
CA ARG A 162 28.30 -3.43 -4.12
C ARG A 162 27.70 -4.78 -4.47
N ALA A 163 27.76 -5.73 -3.54
CA ALA A 163 27.05 -7.01 -3.62
C ALA A 163 25.55 -6.77 -3.89
N THR A 164 25.04 -7.33 -5.00
CA THR A 164 23.72 -7.02 -5.53
C THR A 164 22.95 -8.31 -5.81
N PRO A 165 21.71 -8.45 -5.31
CA PRO A 165 20.89 -9.60 -5.64
C PRO A 165 20.70 -9.73 -7.16
N PRO A 166 20.76 -10.95 -7.72
CA PRO A 166 20.63 -11.16 -9.16
C PRO A 166 19.28 -10.66 -9.71
N GLY A 167 18.22 -10.71 -8.91
CA GLY A 167 16.90 -10.18 -9.31
C GLY A 167 16.89 -8.66 -9.50
N GLU A 168 17.71 -7.90 -8.76
CA GLU A 168 17.88 -6.46 -8.97
C GLU A 168 18.62 -6.19 -10.29
N LEU A 169 19.68 -6.95 -10.57
CA LEU A 169 20.40 -6.84 -11.85
C LEU A 169 19.52 -7.21 -13.04
N GLN A 170 18.72 -8.27 -12.94
CA GLN A 170 17.77 -8.65 -14.00
C GLN A 170 16.76 -7.53 -14.29
N ARG A 171 16.25 -6.88 -13.23
CA ARG A 171 15.19 -5.88 -13.35
C ARG A 171 15.70 -4.50 -13.75
N TRP A 172 16.84 -4.09 -13.21
CA TRP A 172 17.31 -2.70 -13.29
C TRP A 172 18.75 -2.56 -13.78
N GLN A 173 19.47 -3.68 -13.99
CA GLN A 173 20.89 -3.73 -14.38
C GLN A 173 21.87 -3.09 -13.37
N VAL A 174 21.36 -2.53 -12.27
CA VAL A 174 22.11 -1.91 -11.18
C VAL A 174 21.44 -2.23 -9.84
N CYS A 175 22.13 -1.98 -8.73
CA CYS A 175 21.55 -2.18 -7.40
C CYS A 175 20.44 -1.17 -7.08
N SER A 176 19.60 -1.52 -6.09
CA SER A 176 18.51 -0.69 -5.56
C SER A 176 18.92 0.74 -5.19
N PHE A 177 20.13 0.97 -4.69
CA PHE A 177 20.62 2.32 -4.41
C PHE A 177 20.92 3.11 -5.68
N CYS A 178 21.58 2.47 -6.65
CA CYS A 178 21.94 3.12 -7.90
C CYS A 178 20.71 3.42 -8.77
N ILE A 179 19.70 2.55 -8.78
CA ILE A 179 18.49 2.80 -9.57
C ILE A 179 17.67 3.97 -9.01
N VAL A 180 17.65 4.16 -7.68
CA VAL A 180 17.00 5.34 -7.07
C VAL A 180 17.67 6.63 -7.52
N GLN A 181 19.01 6.65 -7.61
CA GLN A 181 19.75 7.81 -8.13
C GLN A 181 19.42 8.07 -9.61
N VAL A 182 19.38 7.02 -10.44
CA VAL A 182 18.97 7.15 -11.85
C VAL A 182 17.57 7.76 -11.95
N TRP A 183 16.61 7.30 -11.16
CA TRP A 183 15.25 7.86 -11.17
C TRP A 183 15.20 9.33 -10.73
N GLN A 184 16.00 9.70 -9.73
CA GLN A 184 16.11 11.09 -9.28
C GLN A 184 16.72 11.98 -10.37
N GLU A 185 17.74 11.49 -11.08
CA GLU A 185 18.37 12.19 -12.21
C GLU A 185 17.40 12.32 -13.41
N GLN A 186 16.55 11.31 -13.63
CA GLN A 186 15.53 11.29 -14.70
C GLN A 186 14.24 12.04 -14.37
N GLN A 187 14.04 12.41 -13.10
CA GLN A 187 13.01 13.34 -12.67
C GLN A 187 13.64 14.70 -12.39
N PRO A 188 13.92 15.54 -13.40
CA PRO A 188 14.07 16.96 -13.09
C PRO A 188 12.76 17.40 -12.45
N LEU A 189 12.83 18.19 -11.38
CA LEU A 189 11.70 18.83 -10.72
C LEU A 189 10.88 19.65 -11.74
N GLY A 190 10.03 18.97 -12.51
CA GLY A 190 9.01 19.53 -13.34
C GLY A 190 7.73 19.51 -12.52
N LEU A 191 7.42 20.66 -11.92
CA LEU A 191 6.03 21.01 -11.65
C LEU A 191 5.20 20.57 -12.86
N GLY A 192 4.19 19.74 -12.62
CA GLY A 192 3.40 19.08 -13.66
C GLY A 192 2.71 20.08 -14.59
N LEU A 193 3.41 20.51 -15.62
CA LEU A 193 2.82 20.99 -16.85
C LEU A 193 2.63 19.76 -17.75
N PRO A 194 1.39 19.48 -18.19
CA PRO A 194 1.17 18.44 -19.18
C PRO A 194 1.97 18.79 -20.45
N PRO A 195 2.42 17.78 -21.23
CA PRO A 195 3.07 18.05 -22.50
C PRO A 195 2.11 18.87 -23.36
N GLU A 196 2.51 20.10 -23.70
CA GLU A 196 1.89 20.86 -24.77
C GLU A 196 1.99 20.00 -26.03
N SER A 197 0.84 19.51 -26.47
CA SER A 197 0.67 18.86 -27.76
C SER A 197 1.09 19.84 -28.84
N SER A 198 2.32 19.71 -29.31
CA SER A 198 2.82 20.28 -30.55
C SER A 198 1.92 19.80 -31.70
N ALA A 199 1.01 20.67 -32.13
CA ALA A 199 0.32 20.55 -33.41
C ALA A 199 1.34 20.83 -34.53
N PRO A 200 1.38 20.03 -35.61
CA PRO A 200 2.24 20.31 -36.73
C PRO A 200 1.69 21.51 -37.51
N GLU A 201 2.53 22.55 -37.63
CA GLU A 201 2.38 23.62 -38.61
C GLU A 201 2.47 23.01 -40.02
N THR A 202 1.37 23.05 -40.77
CA THR A 202 1.41 22.98 -42.22
C THR A 202 0.96 24.32 -42.78
N SER A 203 1.94 25.16 -43.09
CA SER A 203 1.80 26.28 -44.01
C SER A 203 1.85 25.75 -45.43
N THR A 204 0.85 26.05 -46.25
CA THR A 204 1.04 26.22 -47.70
C THR A 204 0.07 27.28 -48.22
N GLU A 205 0.62 28.16 -49.04
CA GLU A 205 0.21 29.50 -49.47
C GLU A 205 -1.06 29.63 -50.33
N PRO A 206 -1.51 30.88 -50.61
CA PRO A 206 -2.77 31.20 -51.29
C PRO A 206 -2.59 31.32 -52.82
N GLU A 207 -3.64 31.02 -53.59
CA GLU A 207 -3.68 31.31 -55.03
C GLU A 207 -5.02 31.93 -55.46
N ASN A 208 -4.86 33.13 -56.06
CA ASN A 208 -5.82 34.02 -56.71
C ASN A 208 -6.88 33.37 -57.63
N ALA A 209 -8.09 33.94 -57.65
CA ALA A 209 -8.96 34.07 -58.83
C ALA A 209 -10.07 35.14 -58.56
N PRO A 210 -10.68 35.78 -59.58
CA PRO A 210 -10.77 37.25 -59.74
C PRO A 210 -12.15 37.87 -59.40
N PRO A 211 -12.29 39.21 -59.45
CA PRO A 211 -13.55 39.90 -59.17
C PRO A 211 -14.50 39.86 -60.38
N GLU A 212 -15.79 39.64 -60.12
CA GLU A 212 -16.86 39.97 -61.06
C GLU A 212 -17.24 41.45 -60.87
N ASP A 213 -16.84 42.30 -61.82
CA ASP A 213 -17.56 43.52 -62.23
C ASP A 213 -18.96 43.09 -62.71
N ASP A 214 -20.06 43.81 -62.50
CA ASP A 214 -20.44 45.15 -63.00
C ASP A 214 -21.97 45.27 -62.74
N PRO A 215 -22.69 46.34 -63.16
CA PRO A 215 -22.79 47.70 -62.64
C PRO A 215 -24.11 47.99 -61.86
#